data_AF-A0A928VP90-F1
#
_entry.id   AF-A0A928VP90-F1
#
_cell.length_a   1.000
_cell.length_b   1.000
_cell.length_c   1.000
_cell.angle_alpha   90.00
_cell.angle_beta   90.00
_cell.angle_gamma   90.00
#
_symmetry.space_group_name_H-M   'P 1'
#
loop_
_entity.id
_entity.type
_entity.pdbx_description
1 polymer ?
#
loop_
_entity_poly.entity_id
_entity_poly.type
_entity_poly.pdbx_seq_one_letter_code
_entity_poly.pdbx_strand_id
1 'polypeptide(L)'
;MSNFQSFAGFSAGVVSIICVLPYIISTIQGKTKPHRVTWWVLSTIGFVLSANQYLAGGGNTIWMPLCAAIGQLGLALLSIRYGEGGWSTLDRICIVGACVSIAAWKIFHSPLLALGLSIMADFLGCLPTMQKSRRAPETENLTSWSLYLVGSVLNLFAVDQWNSVQMVLPSYIFMTDIIVVSLLLAPHLRILQAKSRMRRGVERYLPTVISMQLLALREFYNLMWHHIHTSELYFRLHFIFVEERYNFDRFATDGSTHRRYYSYAPTPLQNQTRRDRARRNAIQPESNHSLEWL
;
A
#
# COMPACT_ATOMS: atom_id res chain seq x y z
N MET A 1 -29.15 -4.91 36.72
CA MET A 1 -28.07 -4.87 35.71
C MET A 1 -27.88 -6.29 35.23
N SER A 2 -28.01 -6.56 33.93
CA SER A 2 -27.72 -7.89 33.40
C SER A 2 -26.21 -8.12 33.42
N ASN A 3 -25.78 -9.31 33.86
CA ASN A 3 -24.36 -9.66 34.02
C ASN A 3 -23.52 -9.41 32.75
N PHE A 4 -24.15 -9.46 31.58
CA PHE A 4 -23.49 -9.27 30.29
C PHE A 4 -22.98 -7.84 30.06
N GLN A 5 -23.82 -6.81 30.25
CA GLN A 5 -23.42 -5.42 30.03
C GLN A 5 -22.33 -4.98 30.99
N SER A 6 -22.41 -5.41 32.25
CA SER A 6 -21.36 -5.14 33.24
C SER A 6 -20.04 -5.79 32.87
N PHE A 7 -20.08 -7.04 32.38
CA PHE A 7 -18.89 -7.71 31.87
C PHE A 7 -18.32 -7.01 30.63
N ALA A 8 -19.18 -6.60 29.68
CA ALA A 8 -18.78 -5.90 28.47
C ALA A 8 -18.14 -4.53 28.78
N GLY A 9 -18.76 -3.75 29.66
CA GLY A 9 -18.25 -2.43 30.09
C GLY A 9 -16.92 -2.53 30.83
N PHE A 10 -16.81 -3.44 31.79
CA PHE A 10 -15.55 -3.68 32.50
C PHE A 10 -14.43 -4.12 31.54
N SER A 11 -14.75 -5.06 30.64
CA SER A 11 -13.80 -5.54 29.62
C SER A 11 -13.37 -4.40 28.69
N ALA A 12 -14.28 -3.52 28.28
CA ALA A 12 -13.96 -2.34 27.49
C ALA A 12 -12.95 -1.43 28.22
N GLY A 13 -13.16 -1.16 29.50
CA GLY A 13 -12.21 -0.38 30.32
C GLY A 13 -10.83 -1.03 30.40
N VAL A 14 -10.77 -2.34 30.66
CA VAL A 14 -9.50 -3.10 30.71
C VAL A 14 -8.77 -3.03 29.37
N VAL A 15 -9.47 -3.26 28.26
CA VAL A 15 -8.90 -3.16 26.91
C VAL A 15 -8.39 -1.74 26.63
N SER A 16 -9.12 -0.70 27.05
CA SER A 16 -8.70 0.70 26.92
C SER A 16 -7.44 1.06 27.72
N ILE A 17 -7.10 0.34 28.79
CA ILE A 17 -5.79 0.49 29.44
C ILE A 17 -4.71 -0.29 28.68
N ILE A 18 -4.99 -1.56 28.35
CA ILE A 18 -4.01 -2.44 27.70
C ILE A 18 -3.57 -1.88 26.34
N CYS A 19 -4.48 -1.23 25.60
CA CYS A 19 -4.18 -0.66 24.28
C CYS A 19 -3.06 0.40 24.30
N VAL A 20 -2.82 1.03 25.46
CA VAL A 20 -1.80 2.07 25.62
C VAL A 20 -0.40 1.47 25.66
N LEU A 21 -0.25 0.22 26.12
CA LEU A 21 1.05 -0.45 26.25
C LEU A 21 1.83 -0.53 24.93
N PRO A 22 1.27 -1.06 23.81
CA PRO A 22 1.98 -1.05 22.53
C PRO A 22 2.33 0.36 22.06
N TYR A 23 1.49 1.36 22.35
CA TYR A 23 1.74 2.77 21.99
C TYR A 23 2.95 3.31 22.76
N ILE A 24 3.01 3.10 24.08
CA ILE A 24 4.13 3.52 24.94
C ILE A 24 5.43 2.86 24.47
N ILE A 25 5.44 1.54 24.29
CA ILE A 25 6.62 0.79 23.87
C ILE A 25 7.12 1.32 22.52
N SER A 26 6.23 1.49 21.55
CA SER A 26 6.55 2.02 20.22
C SER A 26 7.06 3.47 20.26
N THR A 27 6.55 4.27 21.20
CA THR A 27 6.98 5.66 21.40
C THR A 27 8.39 5.74 21.99
N ILE A 28 8.69 4.93 23.00
CA ILE A 28 10.02 4.87 23.61
C ILE A 28 11.05 4.34 22.59
N GLN A 29 10.64 3.43 21.70
CA GLN A 29 11.45 2.95 20.57
C GLN A 29 11.61 3.99 19.44
N GLY A 30 10.98 5.16 19.52
CA GLY A 30 11.05 6.22 18.51
C GLY A 30 10.28 5.94 17.22
N LYS A 31 9.49 4.85 17.16
CA LYS A 31 8.66 4.49 16.00
C LYS A 31 7.39 5.31 15.95
N THR A 32 6.80 5.59 17.12
CA THR A 32 5.59 6.39 17.26
C THR A 32 5.92 7.75 17.87
N LYS A 33 5.30 8.81 17.37
CA LYS A 33 5.52 10.18 17.84
C LYS A 33 4.22 10.82 18.33
N PRO A 34 3.82 10.65 19.60
CA PRO A 34 2.53 11.16 20.08
C PRO A 34 2.37 12.66 19.80
N HIS A 35 1.26 13.05 19.15
CA HIS A 35 0.98 14.46 18.91
C HIS A 35 0.56 15.15 20.22
N ARG A 36 1.33 16.16 20.68
CA ARG A 36 1.21 16.72 22.04
C ARG A 36 -0.20 17.21 22.35
N VAL A 37 -0.74 18.06 21.48
CA VAL A 37 -2.07 18.66 21.69
C VAL A 37 -3.16 17.61 21.74
N THR A 38 -3.09 16.59 20.89
CA THR A 38 -4.11 15.54 20.84
C THR A 38 -4.21 14.85 22.20
N TRP A 39 -3.10 14.36 22.73
CA TRP A 39 -3.13 13.58 23.96
C TRP A 39 -3.50 14.42 25.19
N TRP A 40 -3.05 15.68 25.25
CA TRP A 40 -3.45 16.60 26.33
C TRP A 40 -4.95 16.95 26.27
N VAL A 41 -5.48 17.23 25.09
CA VAL A 41 -6.90 17.55 24.91
C VAL A 41 -7.76 16.31 25.18
N LEU A 42 -7.45 15.16 24.56
CA LEU A 42 -8.22 13.93 24.75
C LEU A 42 -8.19 13.45 26.20
N SER A 43 -7.05 13.52 26.90
CA SER A 43 -7.02 13.16 28.33
C SER A 43 -7.92 14.08 29.16
N THR A 44 -7.81 15.40 28.97
CA THR A 44 -8.57 16.38 29.76
C THR A 44 -10.07 16.29 29.48
N ILE A 45 -10.45 16.29 28.20
CA ILE A 45 -11.85 16.19 27.77
C ILE A 45 -12.41 14.78 28.06
N GLY A 46 -11.58 13.73 27.98
CA GLY A 46 -11.94 12.37 28.35
C GLY A 46 -12.38 12.25 29.82
N PHE A 47 -11.71 12.96 30.74
CA PHE A 47 -12.19 13.03 32.14
C PHE A 47 -13.53 13.75 32.25
N VAL A 48 -13.74 14.83 31.49
CA VAL A 48 -15.03 15.54 31.44
C VAL A 48 -16.14 14.66 30.86
N LEU A 49 -15.87 13.93 29.78
CA LEU A 49 -16.79 12.97 29.17
C LEU A 49 -17.14 11.83 30.12
N SER A 50 -16.15 11.32 30.87
CA SER A 50 -16.36 10.31 31.90
C SER A 50 -17.26 10.82 33.03
N ALA A 51 -17.04 12.07 33.47
CA ALA A 51 -17.89 12.72 34.45
C ALA A 51 -19.32 12.95 33.94
N ASN A 52 -19.47 13.40 32.69
CA ASN A 52 -20.79 13.52 32.05
C ASN A 52 -21.51 12.18 32.01
N GLN A 53 -20.81 11.11 31.65
CA GLN A 53 -21.39 9.78 31.58
C GLN A 53 -21.81 9.26 32.96
N TYR A 54 -21.00 9.52 34.00
CA TYR A 54 -21.35 9.22 35.38
C TYR A 54 -22.62 9.96 35.82
N LEU A 55 -22.67 11.27 35.60
CA LEU A 55 -23.79 12.13 35.98
C LEU A 55 -25.08 11.80 35.21
N ALA A 56 -24.96 11.30 33.98
CA ALA A 56 -26.09 10.80 33.19
C ALA A 56 -26.58 9.39 33.61
N GLY A 57 -26.02 8.82 34.69
CA GLY A 57 -26.35 7.47 35.15
C GLY A 57 -25.86 6.37 34.20
N GLY A 58 -24.78 6.64 33.46
CA GLY A 58 -24.19 5.76 32.44
C GLY A 58 -23.46 4.55 33.01
N GLY A 59 -24.21 3.71 33.75
CA GLY A 59 -23.78 2.56 34.55
C GLY A 59 -22.53 1.85 34.04
N ASN A 60 -22.68 0.91 33.12
CA ASN A 60 -21.57 0.09 32.64
C ASN A 60 -20.70 0.77 31.56
N THR A 61 -21.21 1.79 30.89
CA THR A 61 -20.53 2.51 29.79
C THR A 61 -19.41 3.46 30.24
N ILE A 62 -19.29 3.70 31.55
CA ILE A 62 -18.32 4.64 32.13
C ILE A 62 -16.88 4.13 32.09
N TRP A 63 -16.69 2.81 32.16
CA TRP A 63 -15.37 2.21 32.33
C TRP A 63 -14.43 2.53 31.18
N MET A 64 -14.91 2.45 29.94
CA MET A 64 -14.10 2.75 28.76
C MET A 64 -13.57 4.20 28.73
N PRO A 65 -14.42 5.26 28.74
CA PRO A 65 -13.91 6.64 28.66
C PRO A 65 -13.01 6.99 29.85
N LEU A 66 -13.29 6.47 31.06
CA LEU A 66 -12.48 6.75 32.23
C LEU A 66 -11.08 6.12 32.11
N CYS A 67 -11.03 4.83 31.77
CA CYS A 67 -9.77 4.12 31.55
C CYS A 67 -8.98 4.69 30.37
N ALA A 68 -9.66 5.09 29.30
CA ALA A 68 -9.05 5.77 28.16
C ALA A 68 -8.44 7.10 28.56
N ALA A 69 -9.14 7.95 29.34
CA ALA A 69 -8.63 9.23 29.81
C ALA A 69 -7.36 9.10 30.67
N ILE A 70 -7.31 8.08 31.53
CA ILE A 70 -6.12 7.73 32.34
C ILE A 70 -4.97 7.29 31.43
N GLY A 71 -5.23 6.41 30.47
CA GLY A 71 -4.25 5.96 29.49
C GLY A 71 -3.67 7.10 28.64
N GLN A 72 -4.57 7.96 28.15
CA GLN A 72 -4.25 9.15 27.39
C GLN A 72 -3.45 10.16 28.21
N LEU A 73 -3.69 10.28 29.52
CA LEU A 73 -2.84 11.10 30.39
C LEU A 73 -1.40 10.60 30.38
N GLY A 74 -1.20 9.29 30.45
CA GLY A 74 0.12 8.67 30.32
C GLY A 74 0.79 9.02 28.98
N LEU A 75 0.04 8.97 27.87
CA LEU A 75 0.53 9.36 26.55
C LEU A 75 0.79 10.87 26.43
N ALA A 76 -0.02 11.71 27.06
CA ALA A 76 0.18 13.15 27.12
C ALA A 76 1.47 13.51 27.85
N LEU A 77 1.74 12.86 28.98
CA LEU A 77 3.01 13.00 29.71
C LEU A 77 4.19 12.51 28.86
N LEU A 78 4.05 11.35 28.20
CA LEU A 78 5.09 10.83 27.32
C LEU A 78 5.36 11.75 26.12
N SER A 79 4.34 12.45 25.63
CA SER A 79 4.43 13.39 24.52
C SER A 79 5.28 14.63 24.82
N ILE A 80 5.49 14.98 26.09
CA ILE A 80 6.39 16.09 26.46
C ILE A 80 7.81 15.79 25.95
N ARG A 81 8.28 14.55 26.14
CA ARG A 81 9.65 14.15 25.78
C ARG A 81 9.76 13.57 24.38
N TYR A 82 8.77 12.78 23.95
CA TYR A 82 8.83 11.99 22.70
C TYR A 82 7.87 12.48 21.62
N GLY A 83 7.03 13.47 21.94
CA GLY A 83 5.96 13.92 21.05
C GLY A 83 6.35 15.04 20.11
N GLU A 84 5.47 15.27 19.14
CA GLU A 84 5.59 16.29 18.10
C GLU A 84 4.40 17.25 18.07
N GLY A 85 4.54 18.33 17.30
CA GLY A 85 3.52 19.38 17.19
C GLY A 85 3.40 20.20 18.48
N GLY A 86 2.32 20.97 18.60
CA GLY A 86 1.99 21.71 19.83
C GLY A 86 1.46 23.12 19.62
N TRP A 87 1.74 23.76 18.48
CA TRP A 87 1.44 25.18 18.27
C TRP A 87 0.98 25.57 16.85
N SER A 88 0.61 24.57 16.04
CA SER A 88 0.02 24.82 14.72
C SER A 88 -1.33 25.57 14.83
N THR A 89 -1.83 26.13 13.73
CA THR A 89 -3.17 26.77 13.73
C THR A 89 -4.24 25.79 14.19
N LEU A 90 -4.15 24.53 13.75
CA LEU A 90 -5.07 23.48 14.15
C LEU A 90 -4.94 23.20 15.65
N ASP A 91 -3.72 23.14 16.18
CA ASP A 91 -3.45 22.90 17.60
C ASP A 91 -4.10 23.97 18.48
N ARG A 92 -4.01 25.24 18.08
CA ARG A 92 -4.64 26.35 18.80
C ARG A 92 -6.16 26.24 18.78
N ILE A 93 -6.75 25.85 17.66
CA ILE A 93 -8.20 25.61 17.56
C ILE A 93 -8.62 24.48 18.52
N CYS A 94 -7.85 23.38 18.58
CA CYS A 94 -8.12 22.28 19.51
C CYS A 94 -8.05 22.73 20.98
N ILE A 95 -7.01 23.48 21.35
CA ILE A 95 -6.83 23.99 22.73
C ILE A 95 -7.97 24.95 23.10
N VAL A 96 -8.28 25.92 22.24
CA VAL A 96 -9.38 26.87 22.47
C VAL A 96 -10.72 26.14 22.56
N GLY A 97 -10.99 25.19 21.66
CA GLY A 97 -12.19 24.36 21.69
C GLY A 97 -12.33 23.56 22.99
N ALA A 98 -11.24 22.98 23.49
CA ALA A 98 -11.21 22.29 24.77
C ALA A 98 -11.50 23.24 25.94
N CYS A 99 -10.88 24.43 25.98
CA CYS A 99 -11.15 25.43 27.01
C CYS A 99 -12.61 25.90 27.00
N VAL A 100 -13.18 26.16 25.82
CA VAL A 100 -14.59 26.54 25.66
C VAL A 100 -15.51 25.44 26.15
N SER A 101 -15.22 24.18 25.82
CA SER A 101 -16.02 23.04 26.29
C SER A 101 -15.98 22.88 27.81
N ILE A 102 -14.81 23.04 28.44
CA ILE A 102 -14.69 22.95 29.90
C ILE A 102 -15.43 24.11 30.59
N ALA A 103 -15.33 25.32 30.05
CA ALA A 103 -16.07 26.47 30.56
C ALA A 103 -17.58 26.24 30.44
N ALA A 104 -18.03 25.75 29.28
CA ALA A 104 -19.42 25.39 29.04
C ALA A 104 -19.92 24.31 30.02
N TRP A 105 -19.13 23.27 30.27
CA TRP A 105 -19.47 22.22 31.23
C TRP A 105 -19.66 22.75 32.66
N LYS A 106 -18.92 23.80 33.05
CA LYS A 106 -19.06 24.44 34.38
C LYS A 106 -20.23 25.42 34.47
N ILE A 107 -20.54 26.12 33.38
CA ILE A 107 -21.53 27.22 33.37
C ILE A 107 -22.92 26.69 33.04
N PHE A 108 -23.05 25.78 32.07
CA PHE A 108 -24.35 25.30 31.63
C PHE A 108 -24.84 24.14 32.50
N HIS A 109 -26.03 24.29 33.09
CA HIS A 109 -26.70 23.22 33.84
C HIS A 109 -27.45 22.21 32.95
N SER A 110 -27.29 22.28 31.62
CA SER A 110 -27.90 21.34 30.67
C SER A 110 -26.94 20.20 30.35
N PRO A 111 -27.24 18.94 30.75
CA PRO A 111 -26.35 17.79 30.51
C PRO A 111 -26.11 17.51 29.03
N LEU A 112 -27.12 17.72 28.18
CA LEU A 112 -27.04 17.47 26.74
C LEU A 112 -26.11 18.45 26.02
N LEU A 113 -26.22 19.75 26.34
CA LEU A 113 -25.34 20.77 25.75
C LEU A 113 -23.89 20.55 26.18
N ALA A 114 -23.67 20.27 27.45
CA ALA A 114 -22.34 20.05 27.98
C ALA A 114 -21.68 18.78 27.39
N LEU A 115 -22.45 17.70 27.24
CA LEU A 115 -22.00 16.48 26.56
C LEU A 115 -21.69 16.73 25.08
N GLY A 116 -22.58 17.42 24.35
CA GLY A 116 -22.39 17.71 22.93
C GLY A 116 -21.13 18.56 22.66
N LEU A 117 -20.91 19.59 23.47
CA LEU A 117 -19.69 20.42 23.37
C LEU A 117 -18.43 19.64 23.73
N SER A 118 -18.50 18.75 24.72
CA SER A 118 -17.38 17.88 25.10
C SER A 118 -17.02 16.90 23.98
N ILE A 119 -18.01 16.30 23.32
CA ILE A 119 -17.79 15.44 22.16
C ILE A 119 -17.17 16.23 21.01
N MET A 120 -17.64 17.45 20.75
CA MET A 120 -17.07 18.28 19.70
C MET A 120 -15.62 18.67 20.00
N ALA A 121 -15.30 19.01 21.25
CA ALA A 121 -13.94 19.32 21.67
C ALA A 121 -13.01 18.10 21.60
N ASP A 122 -13.50 16.92 21.98
CA ASP A 122 -12.77 15.66 21.85
C ASP A 122 -12.44 15.36 20.37
N PHE A 123 -13.44 15.51 19.50
CA PHE A 123 -13.26 15.30 18.05
C PHE A 123 -12.24 16.27 17.47
N LEU A 124 -12.34 17.57 17.81
CA LEU A 124 -11.34 18.57 17.44
C LEU A 124 -9.95 18.15 17.96
N GLY A 125 -9.85 17.72 19.21
CA GLY A 125 -8.62 17.21 19.81
C GLY A 125 -8.01 16.02 19.05
N CYS A 126 -8.82 15.19 18.41
CA CYS A 126 -8.36 14.05 17.62
C CYS A 126 -7.86 14.44 16.20
N LEU A 127 -8.29 15.59 15.66
CA LEU A 127 -7.94 16.03 14.30
C LEU A 127 -6.44 16.10 13.97
N PRO A 128 -5.52 16.59 14.85
CA PRO A 128 -4.10 16.58 14.55
C PRO A 128 -3.59 15.16 14.30
N THR A 129 -4.06 14.21 15.10
CA THR A 129 -3.73 12.78 14.91
C THR A 129 -4.35 12.22 13.65
N MET A 130 -5.60 12.55 13.32
CA MET A 130 -6.20 12.11 12.03
C MET A 130 -5.43 12.65 10.81
N GLN A 131 -5.03 13.93 10.85
CA GLN A 131 -4.20 14.54 9.82
C GLN A 131 -2.84 13.86 9.71
N LYS A 132 -2.23 13.55 10.86
CA LYS A 132 -0.97 12.82 10.95
C LYS A 132 -1.10 11.40 10.40
N SER A 133 -2.11 10.64 10.80
CA SER A 133 -2.41 9.29 10.30
C SER A 133 -2.61 9.25 8.79
N ARG A 134 -3.05 10.35 8.16
CA ARG A 134 -3.15 10.46 6.70
C ARG A 134 -1.82 10.75 6.00
N ARG A 135 -0.95 11.52 6.64
CA ARG A 135 0.31 12.02 6.04
C ARG A 135 1.49 11.10 6.31
N ALA A 136 1.59 10.59 7.53
CA ALA A 136 2.67 9.75 8.03
C ALA A 136 2.09 8.61 8.91
N PRO A 137 1.25 7.72 8.35
CA PRO A 137 0.58 6.62 9.07
C PRO A 137 1.55 5.71 9.85
N GLU A 138 2.77 5.55 9.36
CA GLU A 138 3.84 4.75 9.99
C GLU A 138 4.32 5.31 11.33
N THR A 139 4.04 6.58 11.60
CA THR A 139 4.41 7.26 12.86
C THR A 139 3.33 7.16 13.94
N GLU A 140 2.28 6.39 13.68
CA GLU A 140 1.20 6.03 14.61
C GLU A 140 1.14 4.51 14.81
N ASN A 141 0.62 4.07 15.96
CA ASN A 141 0.61 2.65 16.30
C ASN A 141 -0.74 2.00 15.97
N LEU A 142 -0.83 1.31 14.83
CA LEU A 142 -2.05 0.64 14.37
C LEU A 142 -2.60 -0.38 15.38
N THR A 143 -1.73 -1.15 16.05
CA THR A 143 -2.16 -2.15 17.04
C THR A 143 -2.90 -1.51 18.20
N SER A 144 -2.40 -0.39 18.71
CA SER A 144 -3.02 0.36 19.81
C SER A 144 -4.38 0.91 19.40
N TRP A 145 -4.47 1.53 18.23
CA TRP A 145 -5.73 2.04 17.68
C TRP A 145 -6.74 0.93 17.38
N SER A 146 -6.29 -0.24 16.95
CA SER A 146 -7.15 -1.41 16.74
C SER A 146 -7.69 -1.97 18.07
N LEU A 147 -6.88 -1.95 19.14
CA LEU A 147 -7.34 -2.32 20.47
C LEU A 147 -8.33 -1.29 21.05
N TYR A 148 -8.12 0.01 20.80
CA TYR A 148 -9.12 1.04 21.11
C TYR A 148 -10.47 0.72 20.43
N LEU A 149 -10.44 0.40 19.13
CA LEU A 149 -11.64 0.00 18.38
C LEU A 149 -12.33 -1.23 18.97
N VAL A 150 -11.58 -2.25 19.40
CA VAL A 150 -12.15 -3.42 20.10
C VAL A 150 -12.81 -2.99 21.41
N GLY A 151 -12.16 -2.11 22.17
CA GLY A 151 -12.71 -1.53 23.39
C GLY A 151 -14.02 -0.77 23.15
N SER A 152 -14.11 0.04 22.08
CA SER A 152 -15.34 0.77 21.76
C SER A 152 -16.48 -0.13 21.29
N VAL A 153 -16.19 -1.21 20.57
CA VAL A 153 -17.19 -2.24 20.25
C VAL A 153 -17.74 -2.87 21.54
N LEU A 154 -16.88 -3.25 22.49
CA LEU A 154 -17.32 -3.78 23.77
C LEU A 154 -18.14 -2.76 24.56
N ASN A 155 -17.77 -1.48 24.51
CA ASN A 155 -18.50 -0.42 25.19
C ASN A 155 -19.89 -0.15 24.60
N LEU A 156 -20.08 -0.38 23.29
CA LEU A 156 -21.41 -0.35 22.67
C LEU A 156 -22.31 -1.46 23.24
N PHE A 157 -21.76 -2.66 23.48
CA PHE A 157 -22.50 -3.75 24.13
C PHE A 157 -22.74 -3.54 25.64
N ALA A 158 -22.07 -2.54 26.25
CA ALA A 158 -22.25 -2.20 27.66
C ALA A 158 -23.44 -1.25 27.92
N VAL A 159 -24.14 -0.80 26.88
CA VAL A 159 -25.30 0.09 27.03
C VAL A 159 -26.46 -0.67 27.66
N ASP A 160 -26.86 -0.25 28.87
CA ASP A 160 -27.95 -0.86 29.62
C ASP A 160 -29.33 -0.30 29.24
N GLN A 161 -29.41 1.02 29.08
CA GLN A 161 -30.65 1.73 28.76
C GLN A 161 -30.54 2.32 27.36
N TRP A 162 -31.53 2.02 26.52
CA TRP A 162 -31.68 2.60 25.18
C TRP A 162 -32.21 4.03 25.25
N ASN A 163 -31.55 4.88 26.02
CA ASN A 163 -31.79 6.32 26.03
C ASN A 163 -30.74 7.01 25.15
N SER A 164 -31.14 8.13 24.54
CA SER A 164 -30.28 8.83 23.59
C SER A 164 -29.00 9.38 24.23
N VAL A 165 -29.03 9.73 25.52
CA VAL A 165 -27.88 10.29 26.25
C VAL A 165 -26.79 9.23 26.47
N GLN A 166 -27.17 8.01 26.85
CA GLN A 166 -26.25 6.93 27.19
C GLN A 166 -25.61 6.29 25.95
N MET A 167 -26.29 6.34 24.80
CA MET A 167 -25.77 5.79 23.55
C MET A 167 -24.83 6.72 22.80
N VAL A 168 -25.00 8.05 22.95
CA VAL A 168 -24.28 9.03 22.15
C VAL A 168 -22.76 8.93 22.33
N LEU A 169 -22.28 8.83 23.57
CA LEU A 169 -20.84 8.76 23.84
C LEU A 169 -20.21 7.44 23.32
N PRO A 170 -20.70 6.24 23.67
CA PRO A 170 -20.19 4.98 23.09
C PRO A 170 -20.19 4.96 21.56
N SER A 171 -21.26 5.48 20.94
CA SER A 171 -21.38 5.56 19.47
C SER A 171 -20.34 6.49 18.86
N TYR A 172 -20.14 7.67 19.46
CA TYR A 172 -19.13 8.62 19.05
C TYR A 172 -17.71 8.04 19.12
N ILE A 173 -17.36 7.39 20.24
CA ILE A 173 -16.03 6.80 20.41
C ILE A 173 -15.79 5.73 19.34
N PHE A 174 -16.75 4.83 19.14
CA PHE A 174 -16.69 3.81 18.10
C PHE A 174 -16.48 4.38 16.69
N MET A 175 -17.25 5.41 16.33
CA MET A 175 -17.10 6.06 15.02
C MET A 175 -15.71 6.69 14.85
N THR A 176 -15.20 7.34 15.88
CA THR A 176 -13.88 7.99 15.85
C THR A 176 -12.76 6.97 15.73
N ASP A 177 -12.82 5.87 16.48
CA ASP A 177 -11.85 4.78 16.40
C ASP A 177 -11.85 4.12 15.01
N ILE A 178 -13.04 3.88 14.42
CA ILE A 178 -13.15 3.38 13.04
C ILE A 178 -12.45 4.33 12.07
N ILE A 179 -12.68 5.64 12.20
CA ILE A 179 -12.06 6.64 11.31
C ILE A 179 -10.55 6.53 11.42
N VAL A 180 -9.98 6.58 12.63
CA VAL A 180 -8.52 6.55 12.82
C VAL A 180 -7.92 5.24 12.29
N VAL A 181 -8.49 4.09 12.63
CA VAL A 181 -8.03 2.78 12.15
C VAL A 181 -8.10 2.70 10.62
N SER A 182 -9.18 3.20 10.01
CA SER A 182 -9.34 3.22 8.55
C SER A 182 -8.28 4.10 7.88
N LEU A 183 -7.95 5.25 8.46
CA LEU A 183 -6.89 6.12 7.95
C LEU A 183 -5.53 5.44 8.01
N LEU A 184 -5.24 4.69 9.07
CA LEU A 184 -3.99 3.94 9.23
C LEU A 184 -3.90 2.72 8.29
N LEU A 185 -5.02 2.07 7.97
CA LEU A 185 -5.06 0.92 7.07
C LEU A 185 -5.04 1.29 5.58
N ALA A 186 -5.53 2.49 5.21
CA ALA A 186 -5.67 2.92 3.82
C ALA A 186 -4.39 2.76 2.96
N PRO A 187 -3.18 3.12 3.42
CA PRO A 187 -1.95 2.92 2.65
C PRO A 187 -1.63 1.44 2.38
N HIS A 188 -1.82 0.58 3.38
CA HIS A 188 -1.57 -0.86 3.26
C HIS A 188 -2.52 -1.51 2.26
N LEU A 189 -3.79 -1.13 2.29
CA LEU A 189 -4.79 -1.62 1.34
C LEU A 189 -4.47 -1.19 -0.11
N ARG A 190 -3.97 0.03 -0.32
CA ARG A 190 -3.55 0.51 -1.66
C ARG A 190 -2.41 -0.34 -2.23
N ILE A 191 -1.44 -0.73 -1.42
CA ILE A 191 -0.32 -1.58 -1.85
C ILE A 191 -0.82 -2.99 -2.22
N LEU A 192 -1.69 -3.59 -1.41
CA LEU A 192 -2.27 -4.91 -1.68
C LEU A 192 -3.16 -4.88 -2.95
N GLN A 193 -3.91 -3.80 -3.15
CA GLN A 193 -4.68 -3.58 -4.38
C GLN A 193 -3.79 -3.43 -5.61
N ALA A 194 -2.67 -2.71 -5.50
CA ALA A 194 -1.70 -2.60 -6.60
C ALA A 194 -1.07 -3.96 -6.93
N LYS A 195 -0.64 -4.72 -5.92
CA LYS A 195 -0.04 -6.05 -6.10
C LYS A 195 -1.04 -7.05 -6.72
N SER A 196 -2.29 -7.04 -6.27
CA SER A 196 -3.34 -7.91 -6.84
C SER A 196 -3.76 -7.50 -8.26
N ARG A 197 -3.72 -6.20 -8.60
CA ARG A 197 -3.89 -5.72 -9.99
C ARG A 197 -2.76 -6.19 -10.89
N MET A 198 -1.50 -6.07 -10.45
CA MET A 198 -0.35 -6.59 -11.21
C MET A 198 -0.43 -8.10 -11.42
N ARG A 199 -0.73 -8.88 -10.36
CA ARG A 199 -0.87 -10.34 -10.46
C ARG A 199 -1.94 -10.72 -11.49
N ARG A 200 -3.12 -10.10 -11.45
CA ARG A 200 -4.18 -10.32 -12.45
C ARG A 200 -3.78 -9.91 -13.86
N GLY A 201 -2.94 -8.87 -14.00
CA GLY A 201 -2.35 -8.49 -15.27
C GLY A 201 -1.46 -9.60 -15.84
N VAL A 202 -0.49 -10.07 -15.05
CA VAL A 202 0.42 -11.15 -15.45
C VAL A 202 -0.36 -12.42 -15.81
N GLU A 203 -1.32 -12.82 -14.99
CA GLU A 203 -2.16 -14.01 -15.19
C GLU A 203 -3.00 -13.92 -16.47
N ARG A 204 -3.37 -12.70 -16.91
CA ARG A 204 -4.06 -12.46 -18.18
C ARG A 204 -3.15 -12.65 -19.41
N TYR A 205 -1.87 -12.31 -19.32
CA TYR A 205 -0.93 -12.41 -20.46
C TYR A 205 -0.19 -13.75 -20.53
N LEU A 206 -0.11 -14.50 -19.42
CA LEU A 206 0.59 -15.78 -19.34
C LEU A 206 0.14 -16.79 -20.43
N PRO A 207 -1.17 -17.00 -20.70
CA PRO A 207 -1.62 -17.94 -21.73
C PRO A 207 -1.22 -17.51 -23.15
N THR A 208 -1.18 -16.19 -23.40
CA THR A 208 -0.81 -15.63 -24.70
C THR A 208 0.68 -15.81 -24.97
N VAL A 209 1.53 -15.57 -23.97
CA VAL A 209 2.98 -15.77 -24.11
C VAL A 209 3.31 -17.25 -24.27
N ILE A 210 2.66 -18.14 -23.50
CA ILE A 210 2.83 -19.59 -23.63
C ILE A 210 2.38 -20.08 -25.01
N SER A 211 1.22 -19.62 -25.50
CA SER A 211 0.74 -19.99 -26.84
C SER A 211 1.67 -19.49 -27.95
N MET A 212 2.22 -18.27 -27.84
CA MET A 212 3.22 -17.77 -28.79
C MET A 212 4.52 -18.59 -28.79
N GLN A 213 5.01 -18.98 -27.61
CA GLN A 213 6.20 -19.83 -27.51
C GLN A 213 5.97 -21.22 -28.09
N LEU A 214 4.81 -21.84 -27.81
CA LEU A 214 4.44 -23.13 -28.39
C LEU A 214 4.29 -23.05 -29.91
N LEU A 215 3.72 -21.95 -30.43
CA LEU A 215 3.63 -21.72 -31.87
C LEU A 215 5.03 -21.58 -32.50
N ALA A 216 5.91 -20.79 -31.89
CA ALA A 216 7.28 -20.62 -32.35
C ALA A 216 8.08 -21.94 -32.33
N LEU A 217 7.93 -22.75 -31.28
CA LEU A 217 8.53 -24.08 -31.19
C LEU A 217 7.98 -25.03 -32.26
N ARG A 218 6.67 -24.96 -32.55
CA ARG A 218 6.03 -25.75 -33.61
C ARG A 218 6.55 -25.36 -34.99
N GLU A 219 6.65 -24.06 -35.29
CA GLU A 219 7.21 -23.59 -36.57
C GLU A 219 8.69 -23.96 -36.71
N PHE A 220 9.47 -23.83 -35.64
CA PHE A 220 10.87 -24.26 -35.62
C PHE A 220 11.01 -25.77 -35.87
N TYR A 221 10.18 -26.59 -35.22
CA TYR A 221 10.13 -28.03 -35.47
C TYR A 221 9.75 -28.34 -36.91
N ASN A 222 8.73 -27.68 -37.47
CA ASN A 222 8.32 -27.87 -38.86
C ASN A 222 9.44 -27.54 -39.86
N LEU A 223 10.18 -26.46 -39.63
CA LEU A 223 11.34 -26.05 -40.44
C LEU A 223 12.46 -27.08 -40.36
N MET A 224 12.81 -27.53 -39.16
CA MET A 224 13.81 -28.58 -38.94
C MET A 224 13.41 -29.89 -39.63
N TRP A 225 12.13 -30.30 -39.48
CA TRP A 225 11.59 -31.49 -40.12
C TRP A 225 11.67 -31.42 -41.65
N HIS A 226 11.27 -30.29 -42.24
CA HIS A 226 11.38 -30.06 -43.68
C HIS A 226 12.84 -30.05 -44.14
N HIS A 227 13.75 -29.45 -43.38
CA HIS A 227 15.17 -29.43 -43.74
C HIS A 227 15.79 -30.83 -43.70
N ILE A 228 15.47 -31.63 -42.67
CA ILE A 228 15.93 -33.01 -42.55
C ILE A 228 15.38 -33.86 -43.71
N HIS A 229 14.08 -33.81 -43.99
CA HIS A 229 13.48 -34.60 -45.06
C HIS A 229 13.93 -34.16 -46.45
N THR A 230 14.10 -32.86 -46.69
CA THR A 230 14.68 -32.38 -47.95
C THR A 230 16.13 -32.81 -48.09
N SER A 231 16.94 -32.76 -47.03
CA SER A 231 18.33 -33.23 -47.07
C SER A 231 18.43 -34.75 -47.31
N GLU A 232 17.52 -35.56 -46.74
CA GLU A 232 17.42 -36.99 -47.06
C GLU A 232 17.00 -37.23 -48.51
N LEU A 233 16.03 -36.45 -49.03
CA LEU A 233 15.61 -36.53 -50.43
C LEU A 233 16.77 -36.18 -51.36
N TYR A 234 17.53 -35.13 -51.05
CA TYR A 234 18.75 -34.75 -51.77
C TYR A 234 19.81 -35.85 -51.69
N PHE A 235 20.03 -36.47 -50.52
CA PHE A 235 20.97 -37.58 -50.37
C PHE A 235 20.55 -38.81 -51.17
N ARG A 236 19.26 -39.17 -51.17
CA ARG A 236 18.72 -40.28 -51.98
C ARG A 236 18.81 -40.00 -53.47
N LEU A 237 18.44 -38.80 -53.92
CA LEU A 237 18.58 -38.38 -55.31
C LEU A 237 20.05 -38.33 -55.75
N HIS A 238 20.95 -37.87 -54.87
CA HIS A 238 22.38 -37.86 -55.14
C HIS A 238 22.94 -39.29 -55.23
N PHE A 239 22.51 -40.21 -54.36
CA PHE A 239 22.89 -41.62 -54.46
C PHE A 239 22.39 -42.27 -55.76
N ILE A 240 21.13 -42.01 -56.16
CA ILE A 240 20.60 -42.48 -57.44
C ILE A 240 21.43 -41.92 -58.61
N PHE A 241 21.76 -40.62 -58.61
CA PHE A 241 22.60 -40.00 -59.63
C PHE A 241 24.03 -40.55 -59.66
N VAL A 242 24.62 -40.83 -58.50
CA VAL A 242 25.97 -41.41 -58.38
C VAL A 242 25.96 -42.86 -58.86
N GLU A 243 24.92 -43.64 -58.57
CA GLU A 243 24.77 -45.02 -59.02
C GLU A 243 24.52 -45.09 -60.54
N GLU A 244 23.73 -44.17 -61.09
CA GLU A 244 23.59 -43.97 -62.54
C GLU A 244 24.94 -43.60 -63.19
N ARG A 245 25.71 -42.68 -62.59
CA ARG A 245 27.05 -42.33 -63.07
C ARG A 245 28.03 -43.50 -63.00
N TYR A 246 27.99 -44.28 -61.93
CA TYR A 246 28.88 -45.42 -61.73
C TYR A 246 28.57 -46.55 -62.73
N ASN A 247 27.29 -46.77 -63.06
CA ASN A 247 26.90 -47.66 -64.14
C ASN A 247 27.29 -47.08 -65.52
N PHE A 248 27.15 -45.77 -65.72
CA PHE A 248 27.58 -45.11 -66.96
C PHE A 248 29.10 -45.20 -67.16
N ASP A 249 29.91 -45.02 -66.11
CA ASP A 249 31.38 -45.11 -66.15
C ASP A 249 31.87 -46.56 -66.35
N ARG A 250 31.11 -47.55 -65.86
CA ARG A 250 31.33 -48.97 -66.21
C ARG A 250 31.07 -49.26 -67.69
N PHE A 251 30.07 -48.62 -68.27
CA PHE A 251 29.80 -48.70 -69.72
C PHE A 251 30.77 -47.85 -70.55
N ALA A 252 31.39 -46.80 -69.98
CA ALA A 252 32.27 -45.88 -70.69
C ALA A 252 33.77 -46.20 -70.63
N THR A 253 34.19 -47.19 -69.83
CA THR A 253 35.60 -47.62 -69.77
C THR A 253 35.90 -48.98 -70.41
N ASP A 254 34.85 -49.70 -70.83
CA ASP A 254 34.93 -50.66 -71.95
C ASP A 254 34.63 -49.90 -73.25
N GLY A 255 35.63 -49.20 -73.80
CA GLY A 255 35.43 -48.44 -75.03
C GLY A 255 36.38 -47.27 -75.24
N SER A 256 37.36 -47.51 -76.08
CA SER A 256 38.06 -46.55 -76.92
C SER A 256 37.30 -45.23 -77.20
N THR A 257 37.95 -44.08 -76.96
CA THR A 257 38.18 -42.94 -77.90
C THR A 257 38.14 -41.52 -77.28
N HIS A 258 39.17 -40.74 -77.66
CA HIS A 258 39.18 -39.30 -77.94
C HIS A 258 38.89 -38.19 -76.89
N ARG A 259 40.01 -37.55 -76.46
CA ARG A 259 40.35 -36.09 -76.47
C ARG A 259 39.27 -35.00 -76.66
N ARG A 260 39.46 -33.94 -75.83
CA ARG A 260 39.20 -32.47 -75.95
C ARG A 260 37.77 -31.95 -75.67
N TYR A 261 37.61 -30.96 -74.77
CA TYR A 261 37.61 -29.50 -75.02
C TYR A 261 37.29 -28.67 -73.72
N TYR A 262 38.14 -27.67 -73.42
CA TYR A 262 37.92 -26.27 -72.96
C TYR A 262 36.77 -25.91 -71.99
N SER A 263 36.97 -25.32 -70.80
CA SER A 263 37.48 -23.98 -70.37
C SER A 263 36.37 -22.99 -69.97
N TYR A 264 36.39 -22.45 -68.75
CA TYR A 264 36.39 -21.00 -68.38
C TYR A 264 36.08 -20.78 -66.88
N ALA A 265 36.83 -19.87 -66.25
CA ALA A 265 36.84 -19.56 -64.81
C ALA A 265 36.02 -18.27 -64.47
N PRO A 266 35.66 -18.01 -63.18
CA PRO A 266 34.85 -16.85 -62.76
C PRO A 266 35.66 -15.71 -62.08
N THR A 267 35.08 -14.50 -62.05
CA THR A 267 35.61 -13.25 -61.43
C THR A 267 34.88 -12.88 -60.12
N PRO A 268 35.53 -12.27 -59.09
CA PRO A 268 34.84 -11.79 -57.87
C PRO A 268 34.72 -10.26 -57.70
N LEU A 269 33.70 -9.87 -56.91
CA LEU A 269 33.17 -8.52 -56.64
C LEU A 269 33.99 -7.64 -55.67
N GLN A 270 34.05 -6.32 -55.96
CA GLN A 270 34.38 -5.22 -55.02
C GLN A 270 33.23 -4.19 -55.02
N ASN A 271 32.50 -3.98 -53.90
CA ASN A 271 31.76 -2.73 -53.62
C ASN A 271 30.98 -2.78 -52.27
N GLN A 272 31.64 -2.54 -51.13
CA GLN A 272 30.89 -2.30 -49.87
C GLN A 272 31.49 -1.24 -48.92
N THR A 273 32.64 -0.65 -49.23
CA THR A 273 33.36 0.26 -48.31
C THR A 273 33.01 1.75 -48.42
N ARG A 274 32.00 2.14 -49.21
CA ARG A 274 31.65 3.58 -49.40
C ARG A 274 30.50 4.12 -48.53
N ARG A 275 29.74 3.30 -47.79
CA ARG A 275 28.55 3.77 -47.06
C ARG A 275 28.79 4.20 -45.60
N ASP A 276 29.92 3.87 -44.99
CA ASP A 276 30.13 4.11 -43.56
C ASP A 276 30.76 5.47 -43.20
N ARG A 277 31.22 6.26 -44.19
CA ARG A 277 31.87 7.57 -43.95
C ARG A 277 30.91 8.76 -43.85
N ALA A 278 29.64 8.63 -44.24
CA ALA A 278 28.74 9.78 -44.37
C ALA A 278 27.89 10.09 -43.12
N ARG A 279 27.90 9.25 -42.06
CA ARG A 279 27.05 9.44 -40.87
C ARG A 279 27.74 9.99 -39.62
N ARG A 280 29.07 10.20 -39.63
CA ARG A 280 29.82 10.67 -38.44
C ARG A 280 29.88 12.18 -38.23
N ASN A 281 29.40 13.01 -39.17
CA ASN A 281 29.55 14.47 -39.10
C ASN A 281 28.29 15.23 -38.64
N ALA A 282 27.35 14.59 -37.94
CA ALA A 282 26.07 15.21 -37.55
C ALA A 282 25.90 15.45 -36.04
N ILE A 283 26.96 15.48 -35.23
CA ILE A 283 26.86 15.66 -33.77
C ILE A 283 28.02 16.53 -33.24
N GLN A 284 27.80 17.83 -33.04
CA GLN A 284 28.16 18.63 -31.83
C GLN A 284 27.91 20.17 -32.02
N PRO A 285 27.79 20.96 -30.92
CA PRO A 285 26.80 22.03 -30.76
C PRO A 285 27.37 23.46 -30.86
N GLU A 286 26.50 24.43 -31.18
CA GLU A 286 26.81 25.87 -31.15
C GLU A 286 26.43 26.55 -29.81
N SER A 287 27.24 27.55 -29.49
CA SER A 287 27.37 28.29 -28.24
C SER A 287 26.68 29.65 -28.22
N ASN A 288 26.33 30.08 -27.00
CA ASN A 288 26.30 31.47 -26.47
C ASN A 288 25.31 32.51 -27.02
N HIS A 289 24.45 33.02 -26.13
CA HIS A 289 24.23 34.46 -25.92
C HIS A 289 23.81 34.75 -24.46
N SER A 290 24.28 35.88 -23.95
CA SER A 290 24.29 36.38 -22.56
C SER A 290 23.24 37.49 -22.29
N LEU A 291 23.11 37.86 -20.99
CA LEU A 291 22.41 39.03 -20.37
C LEU A 291 20.96 38.73 -19.92
N GLU A 292 20.41 39.19 -18.78
CA GLU A 292 20.78 40.22 -17.81
C GLU A 292 19.96 40.07 -16.50
N TRP A 293 20.35 40.81 -15.47
CA TRP A 293 19.79 40.86 -14.11
C TRP A 293 18.40 41.53 -14.03
N LEU A 294 17.49 40.94 -13.24
CA LEU A 294 16.56 41.58 -12.27
C LEU A 294 15.87 40.50 -11.43
#